data_AF-A0A7V8YFZ2-F1
#
_entry.id   AF-A0A7V8YFZ2-F1
#
_cell.length_a   1.000
_cell.length_b   1.000
_cell.length_c   1.000
_cell.angle_alpha   90.00
_cell.angle_beta   90.00
_cell.angle_gamma   90.00
#
_symmetry.space_group_name_H-M   'P 1'
#
loop_
_entity.id
_entity.type
_entity.pdbx_description
1 polymer ?
#
loop_
_entity_poly.entity_id
_entity_poly.type
_entity_poly.pdbx_seq_one_letter_code
_entity_poly.pdbx_strand_id
1 'polypeptide(L)'
;MRGIGLVVLAMSGCGIKVTDAGGDDGDTVSETDADTDGDTDADTDADTTSVGMQRLIPLGTDTSDDGGLVPFEVEIGPGDTSFMLFGTSPTAYLSIEYLESPSGERVLRWQDWNGSNDLTDALWPYVQDVSMNWPMRDIDGPLEQGTWTAMVATAERNWNYLPNQEVTATVRIKQDPDFAQADVTVRVVYTGGLESDVAVVDGVEAAVERWREIWADNGITLHEVYDVADTSSDLPYPDFNSFDILDVSQVLNGQELQLLVGELVDGDAQTYGIAGGIPGPMDPSTRSAVVVSWLVHAGANGAFNDDETRLMGETFAHEIGHYMGMHHPVQFGWNYWDALDDTDECTASSACGQALGDNLMYPSSICDPSGYCEPQFRLTPQQVAELHRNAAAL
;
A
#
# COMPACT_ATOMS: atom_id res chain seq x y z
N MET A 1 27.64 -16.16 -0.17
CA MET A 1 27.98 -14.89 0.49
C MET A 1 28.54 -13.92 -0.54
N ARG A 2 27.66 -13.29 -1.30
CA ARG A 2 27.98 -12.17 -2.19
C ARG A 2 26.98 -11.08 -1.83
N GLY A 3 27.50 -9.89 -1.58
CA GLY A 3 26.76 -8.76 -1.04
C GLY A 3 25.56 -8.41 -1.90
N ILE A 4 24.43 -8.24 -1.23
CA ILE A 4 23.19 -7.72 -1.78
C ILE A 4 23.42 -6.22 -1.96
N GLY A 5 23.42 -5.80 -3.22
CA GLY A 5 23.42 -4.40 -3.59
C GLY A 5 22.04 -3.82 -3.30
N LEU A 6 22.02 -2.93 -2.32
CA LEU A 6 21.10 -1.81 -2.18
C LEU A 6 20.61 -1.32 -3.56
N VAL A 7 19.34 -1.56 -3.88
CA VAL A 7 18.60 -0.72 -4.85
C VAL A 7 17.68 0.15 -4.02
N VAL A 8 18.31 1.09 -3.30
CA VAL A 8 17.64 2.35 -2.97
C VAL A 8 17.81 3.18 -4.22
N LEU A 9 16.75 3.28 -5.04
CA LEU A 9 16.77 4.13 -6.22
C LEU A 9 16.53 5.58 -5.79
N ALA A 10 17.47 6.15 -5.03
CA ALA A 10 17.55 7.58 -4.83
C ALA A 10 18.10 8.21 -6.12
N MET A 11 17.27 8.97 -6.83
CA MET A 11 17.74 9.80 -7.93
C MET A 11 18.67 10.90 -7.38
N SER A 12 19.80 11.10 -8.05
CA SER A 12 20.89 11.98 -7.61
C SER A 12 20.89 13.35 -8.29
N GLY A 13 21.02 14.41 -7.49
CA GLY A 13 21.60 15.72 -7.85
C GLY A 13 20.61 16.89 -7.72
N CYS A 14 20.91 18.08 -7.19
CA CYS A 14 22.18 18.79 -7.04
C CYS A 14 21.99 19.92 -5.98
N GLY A 15 22.93 20.10 -5.05
CA GLY A 15 22.72 20.95 -3.86
C GLY A 15 23.04 22.45 -3.99
N ILE A 16 22.70 23.21 -2.93
CA ILE A 16 23.36 24.43 -2.45
C ILE A 16 22.92 24.71 -0.98
N LYS A 17 23.88 25.10 -0.13
CA LYS A 17 23.77 25.46 1.31
C LYS A 17 23.30 26.90 1.51
N VAL A 18 22.58 27.22 2.60
CA VAL A 18 22.70 28.42 3.51
C VAL A 18 21.84 28.20 4.80
N THR A 19 22.41 27.84 5.96
CA THR A 19 22.63 28.56 7.27
C THR A 19 21.45 29.00 8.16
N ASP A 20 21.42 28.40 9.37
CA ASP A 20 21.15 28.89 10.76
C ASP A 20 20.08 29.95 11.10
N ALA A 21 19.19 29.58 12.04
CA ALA A 21 18.83 30.22 13.33
C ALA A 21 17.53 29.53 13.85
N GLY A 22 17.27 29.15 15.10
CA GLY A 22 17.75 29.52 16.43
C GLY A 22 16.53 29.75 17.35
N GLY A 23 16.52 29.20 18.57
CA GLY A 23 15.55 29.52 19.66
C GLY A 23 14.68 28.33 20.07
N ASP A 24 14.92 27.59 21.15
CA ASP A 24 15.01 27.92 22.59
C ASP A 24 13.66 27.81 23.33
N ASP A 25 13.56 26.69 24.06
CA ASP A 25 13.00 26.43 25.39
C ASP A 25 11.64 26.96 25.89
N GLY A 26 10.90 25.99 26.45
CA GLY A 26 10.09 26.14 27.67
C GLY A 26 8.59 25.94 27.45
N ASP A 27 7.81 25.31 28.33
CA ASP A 27 8.02 24.70 29.64
C ASP A 27 6.65 24.07 30.02
N THR A 28 6.67 22.91 30.70
CA THR A 28 5.71 22.27 31.65
C THR A 28 4.16 22.44 31.50
N VAL A 29 3.30 21.48 31.85
CA VAL A 29 2.87 21.06 33.21
C VAL A 29 1.86 19.88 33.03
N SER A 30 2.15 18.67 33.50
CA SER A 30 1.60 17.95 34.67
C SER A 30 0.09 17.54 34.70
N GLU A 31 -0.09 16.22 34.80
CA GLU A 31 -1.01 15.44 35.66
C GLU A 31 -2.54 15.57 35.51
N THR A 32 -3.21 14.44 35.29
CA THR A 32 -3.96 13.76 36.39
C THR A 32 -4.44 12.36 35.98
N ASP A 33 -4.17 11.42 36.89
CA ASP A 33 -4.67 10.05 36.93
C ASP A 33 -6.18 9.98 37.14
N ALA A 34 -6.83 8.98 36.55
CA ALA A 34 -8.07 8.42 37.06
C ALA A 34 -8.17 6.93 36.70
N ASP A 35 -7.75 6.09 37.64
CA ASP A 35 -8.10 4.67 37.75
C ASP A 35 -9.62 4.48 37.71
N THR A 36 -10.07 3.51 36.92
CA THR A 36 -11.34 2.81 37.21
C THR A 36 -11.21 1.33 36.85
N ASP A 37 -11.07 0.52 37.90
CA ASP A 37 -11.22 -0.94 37.88
C ASP A 37 -12.63 -1.34 37.44
N GLY A 38 -12.73 -2.31 36.53
CA GLY A 38 -13.97 -2.90 36.06
C GLY A 38 -13.75 -4.30 35.53
N ASP A 39 -13.63 -5.24 36.45
CA ASP A 39 -13.58 -6.69 36.29
C ASP A 39 -14.87 -7.24 35.62
N THR A 40 -14.75 -7.85 34.44
CA THR A 40 -15.76 -8.79 33.90
C THR A 40 -15.09 -9.93 33.13
N ASP A 41 -15.51 -11.13 33.53
CA ASP A 41 -15.16 -12.45 33.03
C ASP A 41 -15.23 -12.62 31.50
N ALA A 42 -14.33 -13.49 31.04
CA ALA A 42 -14.08 -13.91 29.67
C ALA A 42 -15.28 -14.53 28.95
N ASP A 43 -15.58 -13.97 27.78
CA ASP A 43 -16.14 -14.67 26.63
C ASP A 43 -15.33 -14.20 25.41
N THR A 44 -14.46 -15.07 24.89
CA THR A 44 -13.67 -14.79 23.68
C THR A 44 -14.54 -15.01 22.45
N ASP A 45 -15.58 -14.20 22.30
CA ASP A 45 -16.22 -13.96 21.01
C ASP A 45 -15.42 -12.82 20.36
N ALA A 46 -14.63 -13.15 19.34
CA ALA A 46 -13.95 -12.14 18.54
C ALA A 46 -15.02 -11.20 17.97
N ASP A 47 -15.01 -9.94 18.42
CA ASP A 47 -15.97 -8.89 18.06
C ASP A 47 -15.97 -8.70 16.54
N THR A 48 -16.89 -9.39 15.88
CA THR A 48 -16.95 -9.49 14.44
C THR A 48 -17.87 -8.39 13.95
N THR A 49 -17.29 -7.36 13.34
CA THR A 49 -18.07 -6.29 12.71
C THR A 49 -18.22 -6.60 11.22
N SER A 50 -19.47 -6.78 10.77
CA SER A 50 -19.80 -6.89 9.36
C SER A 50 -19.95 -5.48 8.78
N VAL A 51 -19.15 -5.14 7.78
CA VAL A 51 -19.18 -3.86 7.08
C VAL A 51 -19.30 -4.15 5.60
N GLY A 52 -20.44 -3.83 5.00
CA GLY A 52 -20.64 -4.02 3.55
C GLY A 52 -20.43 -5.47 3.11
N MET A 53 -19.52 -5.68 2.16
CA MET A 53 -19.17 -6.99 1.60
C MET A 53 -18.05 -7.71 2.38
N GLN A 54 -17.70 -7.20 3.56
CA GLN A 54 -16.53 -7.62 4.31
C GLN A 54 -16.79 -7.85 5.79
N ARG A 55 -15.90 -8.64 6.37
CA ARG A 55 -15.84 -8.92 7.80
C ARG A 55 -14.45 -8.62 8.32
N LEU A 56 -14.38 -7.74 9.32
CA LEU A 56 -13.17 -7.46 10.07
C LEU A 56 -13.11 -8.39 11.29
N ILE A 57 -11.98 -9.04 11.51
CA ILE A 57 -11.76 -9.97 12.62
C ILE A 57 -10.42 -9.63 13.28
N PRO A 58 -10.44 -9.07 14.50
CA PRO A 58 -9.24 -9.00 15.32
C PRO A 58 -8.78 -10.41 15.69
N LEU A 59 -7.55 -10.78 15.35
CA LEU A 59 -6.94 -12.05 15.77
C LEU A 59 -6.26 -11.93 17.13
N GLY A 60 -6.02 -10.69 17.59
CA GLY A 60 -5.40 -10.37 18.86
C GLY A 60 -3.88 -10.27 18.78
N THR A 61 -3.24 -10.30 19.94
CA THR A 61 -1.78 -10.22 20.09
C THR A 61 -1.23 -11.57 20.51
N ASP A 62 -0.18 -12.04 19.85
CA ASP A 62 0.59 -13.21 20.25
C ASP A 62 2.09 -12.91 20.21
N THR A 63 2.89 -13.81 20.76
CA THR A 63 4.34 -13.64 20.94
C THR A 63 5.11 -14.68 20.15
N SER A 64 6.16 -14.24 19.45
CA SER A 64 6.99 -15.14 18.65
C SER A 64 7.73 -16.18 19.48
N ASP A 65 7.77 -17.41 18.95
CA ASP A 65 8.42 -18.54 19.59
C ASP A 65 9.96 -18.41 19.59
N ASP A 66 10.67 -19.45 20.06
CA ASP A 66 12.15 -19.48 20.06
C ASP A 66 12.76 -19.36 18.64
N GLY A 67 11.97 -19.62 17.60
CA GLY A 67 12.33 -19.46 16.19
C GLY A 67 11.96 -18.08 15.62
N GLY A 68 11.32 -17.21 16.40
CA GLY A 68 10.83 -15.90 15.93
C GLY A 68 9.61 -16.01 15.02
N LEU A 69 8.74 -16.99 15.25
CA LEU A 69 7.55 -17.23 14.44
C LEU A 69 6.26 -17.10 15.27
N VAL A 70 5.22 -16.53 14.67
CA VAL A 70 3.87 -16.37 15.25
C VAL A 70 2.83 -16.94 14.28
N PRO A 71 2.08 -17.99 14.65
CA PRO A 71 0.97 -18.48 13.84
C PRO A 71 -0.30 -17.65 14.08
N PHE A 72 -0.92 -17.20 13.01
CA PHE A 72 -2.27 -16.64 13.04
C PHE A 72 -3.24 -17.54 12.27
N GLU A 73 -4.30 -17.98 12.96
CA GLU A 73 -5.36 -18.80 12.37
C GLU A 73 -6.47 -17.92 11.79
N VAL A 74 -6.84 -18.18 10.55
CA VAL A 74 -7.89 -17.45 9.82
C VAL A 74 -9.00 -18.43 9.43
N GLU A 75 -10.19 -18.25 9.99
CA GLU A 75 -11.36 -19.08 9.72
C GLU A 75 -12.13 -18.61 8.48
N ILE A 76 -12.08 -19.41 7.41
CA ILE A 76 -12.77 -19.15 6.15
C ILE A 76 -14.07 -19.95 6.08
N GLY A 77 -15.17 -19.22 5.96
CA GLY A 77 -16.53 -19.75 5.86
C GLY A 77 -17.04 -19.90 4.43
N PRO A 78 -18.26 -20.45 4.27
CA PRO A 78 -18.90 -20.53 2.97
C PRO A 78 -19.21 -19.13 2.41
N GLY A 79 -18.73 -18.86 1.18
CA GLY A 79 -18.97 -17.58 0.49
C GLY A 79 -17.83 -16.57 0.64
N ASP A 80 -16.88 -16.83 1.54
CA ASP A 80 -15.65 -16.07 1.65
C ASP A 80 -14.74 -16.38 0.44
N THR A 81 -14.14 -15.35 -0.18
CA THR A 81 -13.43 -15.51 -1.46
C THR A 81 -12.00 -15.00 -1.49
N SER A 82 -11.67 -14.07 -0.60
CA SER A 82 -10.31 -13.63 -0.32
C SER A 82 -10.23 -13.13 1.12
N PHE A 83 -9.03 -13.07 1.67
CA PHE A 83 -8.77 -12.39 2.91
C PHE A 83 -7.48 -11.56 2.83
N MET A 84 -7.37 -10.55 3.69
CA MET A 84 -6.16 -9.77 3.87
C MET A 84 -5.77 -9.76 5.34
N LEU A 85 -4.59 -10.30 5.62
CA LEU A 85 -3.96 -10.27 6.93
C LEU A 85 -3.15 -8.97 7.06
N PHE A 86 -3.33 -8.29 8.18
CA PHE A 86 -2.49 -7.19 8.61
C PHE A 86 -1.89 -7.52 9.97
N GLY A 87 -0.58 -7.34 10.12
CA GLY A 87 0.14 -7.55 11.37
C GLY A 87 1.01 -6.36 11.72
N THR A 88 1.15 -6.05 13.02
CA THR A 88 2.04 -4.99 13.53
C THR A 88 2.85 -5.49 14.71
N SER A 89 4.05 -4.93 14.88
CA SER A 89 4.89 -5.16 16.04
C SER A 89 5.48 -3.85 16.55
N PRO A 90 5.57 -3.64 17.87
CA PRO A 90 6.21 -2.45 18.42
C PRO A 90 7.73 -2.44 18.21
N THR A 91 8.36 -3.61 18.02
CA THR A 91 9.83 -3.75 18.10
C THR A 91 10.45 -4.57 16.97
N ALA A 92 9.71 -5.47 16.34
CA ALA A 92 10.24 -6.36 15.31
C ALA A 92 9.86 -5.91 13.90
N TYR A 93 10.71 -6.24 12.93
CA TYR A 93 10.33 -6.20 11.52
C TYR A 93 9.53 -7.46 11.20
N LEU A 94 8.49 -7.34 10.38
CA LEU A 94 7.56 -8.42 10.11
C LEU A 94 7.62 -8.89 8.65
N SER A 95 7.46 -10.19 8.45
CA SER A 95 7.28 -10.79 7.13
C SER A 95 6.45 -12.06 7.22
N ILE A 96 5.87 -12.50 6.11
CA ILE A 96 5.21 -13.80 6.01
C ILE A 96 6.26 -14.87 5.70
N GLU A 97 6.38 -15.87 6.59
CA GLU A 97 7.26 -17.01 6.40
C GLU A 97 6.60 -18.04 5.45
N TYR A 98 5.32 -18.35 5.68
CA TYR A 98 4.47 -19.13 4.79
C TYR A 98 2.99 -18.93 5.08
N LEU A 99 2.16 -19.27 4.10
CA LEU A 99 0.71 -19.46 4.27
C LEU A 99 0.38 -20.93 4.04
N GLU A 100 -0.33 -21.54 4.99
CA GLU A 100 -0.78 -22.93 4.94
C GLU A 100 -2.31 -22.99 4.83
N SER A 101 -2.78 -23.77 3.86
CA SER A 101 -4.20 -24.02 3.60
C SER A 101 -4.80 -25.02 4.60
N PRO A 102 -6.15 -25.11 4.71
CA PRO A 102 -6.83 -26.08 5.55
C PRO A 102 -6.45 -27.54 5.26
N SER A 103 -6.05 -27.83 4.02
CA SER A 103 -5.55 -29.16 3.62
C SER A 103 -4.13 -29.48 4.12
N GLY A 104 -3.43 -28.51 4.72
CA GLY A 104 -2.03 -28.60 5.17
C GLY A 104 -1.01 -28.32 4.06
N GLU A 105 -1.45 -27.83 2.90
CA GLU A 105 -0.55 -27.41 1.82
C GLU A 105 -0.07 -25.98 2.05
N ARG A 106 1.26 -25.77 2.00
CA ARG A 106 1.86 -24.42 2.00
C ARG A 106 1.84 -23.84 0.60
N VAL A 107 0.89 -22.93 0.37
CA VAL A 107 0.60 -22.32 -0.93
C VAL A 107 1.41 -21.05 -1.20
N LEU A 108 1.94 -20.44 -0.14
CA LEU A 108 2.89 -19.33 -0.22
C LEU A 108 4.04 -19.62 0.74
N ARG A 109 5.26 -19.29 0.33
CA ARG A 109 6.47 -19.37 1.15
C ARG A 109 7.34 -18.16 0.88
N TRP A 110 8.12 -17.73 1.86
CA TRP A 110 9.09 -16.66 1.64
C TRP A 110 10.07 -16.99 0.50
N GLN A 111 10.39 -18.26 0.25
CA GLN A 111 11.30 -18.63 -0.84
C GLN A 111 10.72 -18.40 -2.24
N ASP A 112 9.41 -18.18 -2.37
CA ASP A 112 8.78 -17.92 -3.65
C ASP A 112 9.28 -16.61 -4.27
N TRP A 113 9.89 -15.73 -3.46
CA TRP A 113 10.61 -14.54 -3.94
C TRP A 113 11.88 -14.87 -4.75
N ASN A 114 12.49 -16.06 -4.60
CA ASN A 114 13.80 -16.34 -5.23
C ASN A 114 13.78 -16.35 -6.78
N GLY A 115 12.61 -16.17 -7.39
CA GLY A 115 12.45 -15.97 -8.82
C GLY A 115 12.76 -14.54 -9.28
N SER A 116 12.30 -14.24 -10.48
CA SER A 116 12.31 -12.89 -11.06
C SER A 116 10.91 -12.27 -11.05
N ASN A 117 9.98 -12.85 -10.31
CA ASN A 117 8.58 -12.46 -10.35
C ASN A 117 8.16 -11.93 -8.99
N ASP A 118 7.63 -10.72 -8.98
CA ASP A 118 7.14 -10.03 -7.80
C ASP A 118 5.69 -10.44 -7.56
N LEU A 119 5.44 -10.99 -6.36
CA LEU A 119 4.14 -11.52 -5.97
C LEU A 119 3.52 -10.70 -4.83
N THR A 120 4.30 -10.38 -3.80
CA THR A 120 3.88 -9.55 -2.68
C THR A 120 5.08 -9.04 -1.90
N ASP A 121 4.98 -7.83 -1.37
CA ASP A 121 5.97 -7.27 -0.46
C ASP A 121 5.95 -7.91 0.93
N ALA A 122 4.89 -8.66 1.26
CA ALA A 122 4.71 -9.27 2.57
C ALA A 122 5.84 -10.24 2.97
N LEU A 123 6.63 -10.72 2.00
CA LEU A 123 7.74 -11.63 2.25
C LEU A 123 9.00 -10.92 2.79
N TRP A 124 9.00 -9.58 2.86
CA TRP A 124 10.16 -8.78 3.20
C TRP A 124 10.05 -8.08 4.56
N PRO A 125 10.98 -8.33 5.51
CA PRO A 125 11.00 -7.68 6.82
C PRO A 125 11.63 -6.29 6.73
N TYR A 126 10.98 -5.38 6.02
CA TYR A 126 11.45 -4.01 5.80
C TYR A 126 10.89 -3.01 6.78
N VAL A 127 9.74 -3.31 7.37
CA VAL A 127 9.07 -2.47 8.35
C VAL A 127 8.44 -3.29 9.47
N GLN A 128 7.89 -2.60 10.47
CA GLN A 128 7.29 -3.22 11.65
C GLN A 128 5.81 -3.59 11.48
N ASP A 129 5.33 -3.55 10.24
CA ASP A 129 4.01 -4.03 9.85
C ASP A 129 4.13 -4.97 8.64
N VAL A 130 3.11 -5.80 8.42
CA VAL A 130 3.02 -6.71 7.28
C VAL A 130 1.59 -6.76 6.79
N SER A 131 1.42 -6.72 5.47
CA SER A 131 0.13 -6.76 4.80
C SER A 131 0.18 -7.83 3.72
N MET A 132 -0.73 -8.78 3.74
CA MET A 132 -0.79 -9.86 2.75
C MET A 132 -2.23 -10.18 2.41
N ASN A 133 -2.56 -10.20 1.12
CA ASN A 133 -3.81 -10.70 0.60
C ASN A 133 -3.67 -12.15 0.11
N TRP A 134 -4.76 -12.92 0.17
CA TRP A 134 -4.84 -14.25 -0.42
C TRP A 134 -6.28 -14.63 -0.81
N PRO A 135 -6.51 -15.31 -1.96
CA PRO A 135 -5.57 -15.54 -3.05
C PRO A 135 -5.23 -14.22 -3.77
N MET A 136 -4.00 -14.11 -4.29
CA MET A 136 -3.55 -12.89 -4.97
C MET A 136 -3.98 -12.89 -6.43
N ARG A 137 -3.85 -14.05 -7.10
CA ARG A 137 -4.08 -14.24 -8.52
C ARG A 137 -5.11 -15.34 -8.77
N ASP A 138 -5.63 -15.39 -9.99
CA ASP A 138 -6.52 -16.48 -10.42
C ASP A 138 -5.83 -17.86 -10.38
N ILE A 139 -4.52 -17.90 -10.67
CA ILE A 139 -3.74 -19.14 -10.66
C ILE A 139 -3.53 -19.73 -9.26
N ASP A 140 -3.66 -18.91 -8.21
CA ASP A 140 -3.58 -19.36 -6.82
C ASP A 140 -4.80 -20.20 -6.41
N GLY A 141 -5.85 -20.20 -7.24
CA GLY A 141 -7.05 -20.99 -7.06
C GLY A 141 -8.10 -20.35 -6.14
N PRO A 142 -9.26 -21.00 -5.96
CA PRO A 142 -10.28 -20.51 -5.05
C PRO A 142 -9.84 -20.66 -3.58
N LEU A 143 -10.30 -19.76 -2.72
CA LEU A 143 -10.07 -19.84 -1.29
C LEU A 143 -10.78 -21.08 -0.70
N GLU A 144 -10.00 -21.99 -0.12
CA GLU A 144 -10.51 -23.20 0.55
C GLU A 144 -11.20 -22.84 1.87
N GLN A 145 -12.33 -23.48 2.18
CA GLN A 145 -13.01 -23.34 3.47
C GLN A 145 -12.25 -24.07 4.59
N GLY A 146 -12.25 -23.48 5.78
CA GLY A 146 -11.60 -24.01 6.97
C GLY A 146 -10.54 -23.07 7.54
N THR A 147 -9.72 -23.61 8.42
CA THR A 147 -8.66 -22.87 9.12
C THR A 147 -7.42 -22.76 8.24
N TRP A 148 -7.07 -21.53 7.89
CA TRP A 148 -5.79 -21.18 7.28
C TRP A 148 -4.80 -20.77 8.37
N THR A 149 -3.51 -21.05 8.17
CA THR A 149 -2.45 -20.60 9.08
C THR A 149 -1.49 -19.69 8.35
N ALA A 150 -1.50 -18.40 8.70
CA ALA A 150 -0.48 -17.46 8.27
C ALA A 150 0.64 -17.44 9.31
N MET A 151 1.84 -17.83 8.90
CA MET A 151 3.01 -17.81 9.77
C MET A 151 3.76 -16.50 9.58
N VAL A 152 3.71 -15.64 10.58
CA VAL A 152 4.42 -14.35 10.58
C VAL A 152 5.77 -14.53 11.26
N ALA A 153 6.84 -14.09 10.61
CA ALA A 153 8.17 -14.03 11.18
C ALA A 153 8.44 -12.66 11.78
N THR A 154 9.10 -12.65 12.93
CA THR A 154 9.63 -11.47 13.59
C THR A 154 11.14 -11.46 13.44
N ALA A 155 11.70 -10.41 12.85
CA ALA A 155 13.12 -10.36 12.52
C ALA A 155 13.74 -8.98 12.77
N GLU A 156 15.07 -8.93 12.81
CA GLU A 156 15.82 -7.71 12.54
C GLU A 156 15.83 -7.42 11.03
N ARG A 157 16.15 -6.17 10.65
CA ARG A 157 16.32 -5.76 9.24
C ARG A 157 17.33 -6.60 8.43
N ASN A 158 18.24 -7.31 9.12
CA ASN A 158 19.24 -8.18 8.51
C ASN A 158 18.77 -9.65 8.39
N TRP A 159 17.48 -9.93 8.62
CA TRP A 159 16.84 -11.26 8.57
C TRP A 159 17.22 -12.23 9.69
N ASN A 160 17.82 -11.75 10.77
CA ASN A 160 17.94 -12.57 11.98
C ASN A 160 16.58 -12.63 12.67
N TYR A 161 16.01 -13.82 12.82
CA TYR A 161 14.78 -13.99 13.58
C TYR A 161 14.98 -13.57 15.05
N LEU A 162 13.96 -12.91 15.57
CA LEU A 162 13.87 -12.41 16.93
C LEU A 162 12.81 -13.20 17.69
N PRO A 163 13.14 -13.96 18.73
CA PRO A 163 12.14 -14.62 19.55
C PRO A 163 11.50 -13.62 20.55
N ASN A 164 10.39 -14.01 21.15
CA ASN A 164 9.68 -13.26 22.19
C ASN A 164 9.28 -11.83 21.77
N GLN A 165 8.87 -11.65 20.52
CA GLN A 165 8.38 -10.38 19.99
C GLN A 165 6.86 -10.41 19.90
N GLU A 166 6.21 -9.35 20.34
CA GLU A 166 4.76 -9.21 20.23
C GLU A 166 4.36 -8.87 18.79
N VAL A 167 3.32 -9.54 18.30
CA VAL A 167 2.66 -9.25 17.03
C VAL A 167 1.17 -9.18 17.26
N THR A 168 0.56 -8.08 16.86
CA THR A 168 -0.90 -7.91 16.84
C THR A 168 -1.39 -8.07 15.41
N ALA A 169 -2.42 -8.88 15.19
CA ALA A 169 -2.95 -9.11 13.86
C ALA A 169 -4.47 -8.90 13.76
N THR A 170 -4.87 -8.46 12.58
CA THR A 170 -6.24 -8.31 12.14
C THR A 170 -6.37 -8.98 10.78
N VAL A 171 -7.52 -9.60 10.50
CA VAL A 171 -7.83 -10.11 9.18
C VAL A 171 -9.13 -9.51 8.66
N ARG A 172 -9.15 -9.25 7.36
CA ARG A 172 -10.37 -8.90 6.62
C ARG A 172 -10.72 -9.98 5.65
N ILE A 173 -12.00 -10.28 5.55
CA ILE A 173 -12.48 -11.34 4.68
C ILE A 173 -13.55 -10.77 3.74
N LYS A 174 -13.30 -10.91 2.44
CA LYS A 174 -14.26 -10.64 1.36
C LYS A 174 -15.31 -11.74 1.35
N GLN A 175 -16.58 -11.36 1.40
CA GLN A 175 -17.72 -12.28 1.44
C GLN A 175 -18.58 -12.24 0.16
N ASP A 176 -18.10 -11.57 -0.88
CA ASP A 176 -18.74 -11.52 -2.19
C ASP A 176 -17.91 -12.29 -3.24
N PRO A 177 -18.54 -13.07 -4.12
CA PRO A 177 -17.83 -13.76 -5.20
C PRO A 177 -17.75 -12.94 -6.50
N ASP A 178 -18.04 -11.63 -6.45
CA ASP A 178 -18.00 -10.78 -7.63
C ASP A 178 -16.57 -10.26 -7.84
N PHE A 179 -15.97 -10.70 -8.94
CA PHE A 179 -14.67 -10.21 -9.42
C PHE A 179 -14.81 -9.39 -10.71
N ALA A 180 -16.04 -8.99 -11.05
CA ALA A 180 -16.32 -8.14 -12.19
C ALA A 180 -16.71 -6.72 -11.77
N GLN A 181 -17.23 -6.54 -10.55
CA GLN A 181 -17.60 -5.25 -9.99
C GLN A 181 -17.11 -5.12 -8.54
N ALA A 182 -16.56 -3.97 -8.18
CA ALA A 182 -16.26 -3.64 -6.79
C ALA A 182 -16.45 -2.14 -6.53
N ASP A 183 -16.66 -1.80 -5.26
CA ASP A 183 -16.67 -0.43 -4.75
C ASP A 183 -15.40 -0.21 -3.93
N VAL A 184 -14.72 0.91 -4.13
CA VAL A 184 -13.54 1.28 -3.35
C VAL A 184 -13.73 2.71 -2.87
N THR A 185 -13.59 2.92 -1.56
CA THR A 185 -13.63 4.26 -0.96
C THR A 185 -12.21 4.76 -0.74
N VAL A 186 -11.91 5.98 -1.18
CA VAL A 186 -10.63 6.64 -0.91
C VAL A 186 -10.85 8.02 -0.31
N ARG A 187 -10.16 8.28 0.80
CA ARG A 187 -10.03 9.59 1.41
C ARG A 187 -8.90 10.34 0.73
N VAL A 188 -9.23 11.39 -0.02
CA VAL A 188 -8.28 12.31 -0.65
C VAL A 188 -7.99 13.46 0.33
N VAL A 189 -6.77 13.53 0.84
CA VAL A 189 -6.37 14.43 1.91
C VAL A 189 -5.41 15.49 1.38
N TYR A 190 -5.82 16.75 1.46
CA TYR A 190 -4.92 17.88 1.21
C TYR A 190 -4.06 18.15 2.44
N THR A 191 -2.75 18.34 2.24
CA THR A 191 -1.82 18.65 3.33
C THR A 191 -1.25 20.07 3.21
N GLY A 192 -0.63 20.58 4.27
CA GLY A 192 0.11 21.85 4.24
C GLY A 192 -0.67 23.09 3.81
N GLY A 193 -2.00 23.12 3.98
CA GLY A 193 -2.84 24.25 3.59
C GLY A 193 -3.23 24.29 2.10
N LEU A 194 -2.95 23.22 1.35
CA LEU A 194 -3.23 23.14 -0.09
C LEU A 194 -4.72 23.26 -0.44
N GLU A 195 -5.63 22.99 0.50
CA GLU A 195 -7.08 23.19 0.31
C GLU A 195 -7.45 24.65 0.04
N SER A 196 -6.56 25.59 0.37
CA SER A 196 -6.75 27.02 0.13
C SER A 196 -6.29 27.47 -1.26
N ASP A 197 -5.55 26.64 -1.99
CA ASP A 197 -5.14 26.91 -3.37
C ASP A 197 -6.13 26.32 -4.37
N VAL A 198 -6.98 27.20 -4.90
CA VAL A 198 -8.03 26.82 -5.86
C VAL A 198 -7.47 26.13 -7.11
N ALA A 199 -6.28 26.52 -7.59
CA ALA A 199 -5.72 25.91 -8.79
C ALA A 199 -5.24 24.47 -8.53
N VAL A 200 -4.71 24.21 -7.34
CA VAL A 200 -4.31 22.86 -6.92
C VAL A 200 -5.55 21.99 -6.69
N VAL A 201 -6.55 22.50 -5.98
CA VAL A 201 -7.82 21.80 -5.74
C VAL A 201 -8.50 21.44 -7.06
N ASP A 202 -8.67 22.40 -7.98
CA ASP A 202 -9.28 22.15 -9.29
C ASP A 202 -8.48 21.08 -10.09
N GLY A 203 -7.14 21.12 -10.02
CA GLY A 203 -6.28 20.13 -10.67
C GLY A 203 -6.39 18.74 -10.07
N VAL A 204 -6.46 18.63 -8.74
CA VAL A 204 -6.63 17.36 -8.02
C VAL A 204 -8.00 16.75 -8.27
N GLU A 205 -9.07 17.54 -8.18
CA GLU A 205 -10.43 17.05 -8.47
C GLU A 205 -10.56 16.57 -9.93
N ALA A 206 -9.96 17.29 -10.89
CA ALA A 206 -9.94 16.85 -12.28
C ALA A 206 -9.10 15.56 -12.50
N ALA A 207 -8.02 15.38 -11.75
CA ALA A 207 -7.26 14.14 -11.75
C ALA A 207 -8.04 12.96 -11.13
N VAL A 208 -8.81 13.21 -10.06
CA VAL A 208 -9.73 12.21 -9.47
C VAL A 208 -10.80 11.79 -10.49
N GLU A 209 -11.34 12.70 -11.30
CA GLU A 209 -12.25 12.32 -12.38
C GLU A 209 -11.59 11.43 -13.42
N ARG A 210 -10.34 11.72 -13.80
CA ARG A 210 -9.58 10.84 -14.72
C ARG A 210 -9.35 9.47 -14.11
N TRP A 211 -8.98 9.41 -12.83
CA TRP A 211 -8.84 8.15 -12.09
C TRP A 211 -10.16 7.36 -12.08
N ARG A 212 -11.29 8.02 -11.79
CA ARG A 212 -12.62 7.42 -11.80
C ARG A 212 -12.94 6.77 -13.15
N GLU A 213 -12.61 7.42 -14.26
CA GLU A 213 -12.78 6.86 -15.61
C GLU A 213 -11.98 5.57 -15.80
N ILE A 214 -10.68 5.59 -15.45
CA ILE A 214 -9.78 4.43 -15.60
C ILE A 214 -10.32 3.24 -14.79
N TRP A 215 -10.74 3.49 -13.56
CA TRP A 215 -11.25 2.44 -12.67
C TRP A 215 -12.63 1.93 -13.10
N ALA A 216 -13.52 2.81 -13.55
CA ALA A 216 -14.83 2.41 -14.08
C ALA A 216 -14.72 1.49 -15.31
N ASP A 217 -13.75 1.74 -16.19
CA ASP A 217 -13.45 0.87 -17.35
C ASP A 217 -13.03 -0.54 -16.93
N ASN A 218 -12.55 -0.71 -15.69
CA ASN A 218 -12.14 -1.98 -15.09
C ASN A 218 -13.15 -2.52 -14.06
N GLY A 219 -14.37 -1.96 -14.02
CA GLY A 219 -15.44 -2.41 -13.14
C GLY A 219 -15.28 -1.99 -11.67
N ILE A 220 -14.43 -1.03 -11.37
CA ILE A 220 -14.30 -0.46 -10.02
C ILE A 220 -15.07 0.86 -9.95
N THR A 221 -15.99 0.97 -9.01
CA THR A 221 -16.65 2.22 -8.66
C THR A 221 -15.84 2.91 -7.56
N LEU A 222 -15.19 4.01 -7.92
CA LEU A 222 -14.48 4.86 -6.96
C LEU A 222 -15.46 5.78 -6.23
N HIS A 223 -15.42 5.75 -4.90
CA HIS A 223 -16.05 6.72 -4.01
C HIS A 223 -14.97 7.54 -3.32
N GLU A 224 -15.02 8.85 -3.45
CA GLU A 224 -14.06 9.76 -2.86
C GLU A 224 -14.66 10.56 -1.70
N VAL A 225 -13.85 10.78 -0.67
CA VAL A 225 -14.14 11.73 0.40
C VAL A 225 -12.96 12.67 0.51
N TYR A 226 -13.20 13.97 0.43
CA TYR A 226 -12.15 14.98 0.60
C TYR A 226 -11.99 15.36 2.06
N ASP A 227 -10.75 15.46 2.49
CA ASP A 227 -10.38 15.87 3.84
C ASP A 227 -9.11 16.73 3.84
N VAL A 228 -8.73 17.24 5.00
CA VAL A 228 -7.55 18.06 5.22
C VAL A 228 -6.79 17.56 6.42
N ALA A 229 -5.46 17.50 6.31
CA ALA A 229 -4.58 17.18 7.42
C ALA A 229 -3.59 18.31 7.71
N ASP A 230 -3.43 18.64 8.99
CA ASP A 230 -2.39 19.54 9.47
C ASP A 230 -1.06 18.79 9.56
N THR A 231 -0.47 18.53 8.39
CA THR A 231 0.84 17.90 8.22
C THR A 231 1.64 18.63 7.15
N SER A 232 2.93 18.29 7.01
CA SER A 232 3.84 18.87 6.04
C SER A 232 3.28 18.82 4.60
N SER A 233 3.54 19.88 3.82
CA SER A 233 3.33 19.85 2.37
C SER A 233 4.41 19.02 1.65
N ASP A 234 5.60 18.89 2.24
CA ASP A 234 6.63 17.93 1.79
C ASP A 234 6.39 16.61 2.52
N LEU A 235 5.72 15.67 1.84
CA LEU A 235 5.29 14.41 2.43
C LEU A 235 6.47 13.45 2.58
N PRO A 236 6.59 12.71 3.70
CA PRO A 236 7.64 11.71 3.82
C PRO A 236 7.37 10.52 2.87
N TYR A 237 8.43 9.82 2.48
CA TYR A 237 8.31 8.49 1.87
C TYR A 237 7.56 7.55 2.83
N PRO A 238 6.51 6.81 2.43
CA PRO A 238 5.82 5.90 3.34
C PRO A 238 6.71 4.70 3.73
N ASP A 239 7.33 4.78 4.91
CA ASP A 239 8.28 3.80 5.43
C ASP A 239 8.24 3.81 6.98
N PHE A 240 9.08 3.03 7.65
CA PHE A 240 9.07 2.82 9.11
C PHE A 240 9.24 4.08 9.98
N ASN A 241 9.74 5.20 9.42
CA ASN A 241 9.96 6.44 10.18
C ASN A 241 8.91 7.53 9.90
N SER A 242 7.88 7.22 9.12
CA SER A 242 6.95 8.21 8.60
C SER A 242 5.79 8.42 9.59
N PHE A 243 6.14 8.93 10.77
CA PHE A 243 5.20 9.17 11.86
C PHE A 243 4.13 10.21 11.48
N ASP A 244 4.44 11.13 10.58
CA ASP A 244 3.45 12.07 10.04
C ASP A 244 2.33 11.31 9.30
N ILE A 245 2.65 10.23 8.57
CA ILE A 245 1.64 9.36 7.94
C ILE A 245 0.87 8.59 9.01
N LEU A 246 1.55 8.07 10.03
CA LEU A 246 0.89 7.38 11.13
C LEU A 246 -0.15 8.27 11.81
N ASP A 247 0.21 9.52 12.12
CA ASP A 247 -0.66 10.50 12.78
C ASP A 247 -1.90 10.81 11.95
N VAL A 248 -1.72 11.03 10.63
CA VAL A 248 -2.84 11.32 9.72
C VAL A 248 -3.69 10.07 9.46
N SER A 249 -3.12 8.87 9.51
CA SER A 249 -3.84 7.61 9.32
C SER A 249 -4.70 7.19 10.52
N GLN A 250 -4.57 7.82 11.69
CA GLN A 250 -5.38 7.49 12.88
C GLN A 250 -6.89 7.64 12.67
N VAL A 251 -7.31 8.39 11.64
CA VAL A 251 -8.72 8.56 11.29
C VAL A 251 -9.31 7.36 10.55
N LEU A 252 -8.45 6.47 10.03
CA LEU A 252 -8.87 5.29 9.31
C LEU A 252 -9.65 4.35 10.24
N ASN A 253 -10.86 4.02 9.82
CA ASN A 253 -11.62 2.88 10.33
C ASN A 253 -11.40 1.62 9.44
N GLY A 254 -10.42 1.75 8.54
CA GLY A 254 -10.01 0.87 7.47
C GLY A 254 -11.06 0.61 6.40
N GLN A 255 -12.21 1.28 6.35
CA GLN A 255 -13.19 1.13 5.25
C GLN A 255 -12.85 1.98 4.01
N GLU A 256 -11.68 2.60 4.04
CA GLU A 256 -11.23 3.55 3.04
C GLU A 256 -9.72 3.48 2.94
N LEU A 257 -9.21 3.69 1.73
CA LEU A 257 -7.80 3.98 1.50
C LEU A 257 -7.53 5.45 1.73
N GLN A 258 -6.25 5.78 1.90
CA GLN A 258 -5.81 7.15 2.09
C GLN A 258 -4.86 7.57 0.97
N LEU A 259 -5.19 8.69 0.32
CA LEU A 259 -4.34 9.39 -0.63
C LEU A 259 -3.99 10.76 -0.06
N LEU A 260 -2.73 10.99 0.27
CA LEU A 260 -2.21 12.28 0.70
C LEU A 260 -1.66 13.05 -0.50
N VAL A 261 -2.12 14.28 -0.69
CA VAL A 261 -1.63 15.19 -1.72
C VAL A 261 -0.80 16.28 -1.07
N GLY A 262 0.49 16.32 -1.41
CA GLY A 262 1.46 17.30 -0.94
C GLY A 262 2.18 17.99 -2.10
N GLU A 263 2.96 19.03 -1.79
CA GLU A 263 3.82 19.70 -2.76
C GLU A 263 4.86 18.74 -3.34
N LEU A 264 5.62 18.05 -2.49
CA LEU A 264 6.67 17.10 -2.89
C LEU A 264 6.58 15.82 -2.04
N VAL A 265 7.33 14.80 -2.46
CA VAL A 265 7.56 13.61 -1.64
C VAL A 265 9.06 13.53 -1.33
N ASP A 266 9.41 13.59 -0.04
CA ASP A 266 10.78 13.60 0.50
C ASP A 266 11.70 14.63 -0.18
N GLY A 267 11.16 15.79 -0.52
CA GLY A 267 11.84 16.86 -1.23
C GLY A 267 12.26 16.52 -2.67
N ASP A 268 11.80 15.39 -3.21
CA ASP A 268 12.15 14.92 -4.55
C ASP A 268 11.27 15.57 -5.63
N ALA A 269 11.91 16.22 -6.59
CA ALA A 269 11.27 16.85 -7.73
C ALA A 269 11.06 15.90 -8.93
N GLN A 270 11.29 14.59 -8.73
CA GLN A 270 11.13 13.57 -9.78
C GLN A 270 10.15 12.45 -9.39
N THR A 271 9.71 12.40 -8.14
CA THR A 271 8.79 11.38 -7.65
C THR A 271 7.35 11.88 -7.80
N TYR A 272 6.57 11.20 -8.64
CA TYR A 272 5.16 11.51 -8.84
C TYR A 272 4.31 11.05 -7.65
N GLY A 273 4.45 9.79 -7.23
CA GLY A 273 3.76 9.24 -6.07
C GLY A 273 4.41 7.95 -5.60
N ILE A 274 4.03 7.52 -4.40
CA ILE A 274 4.50 6.28 -3.76
C ILE A 274 3.36 5.67 -2.94
N ALA A 275 3.07 4.39 -3.17
CA ALA A 275 2.25 3.58 -2.28
C ALA A 275 3.02 3.09 -1.04
N GLY A 276 2.36 3.04 0.12
CA GLY A 276 2.96 2.50 1.34
C GLY A 276 3.16 0.98 1.37
N GLY A 277 2.78 0.25 0.34
CA GLY A 277 3.14 -1.16 0.21
C GLY A 277 2.35 -1.84 -0.88
N ILE A 278 2.76 -3.08 -1.20
CA ILE A 278 2.10 -3.91 -2.20
C ILE A 278 1.73 -5.29 -1.60
N PRO A 279 0.53 -5.45 -1.02
CA PRO A 279 -0.46 -4.42 -0.73
C PRO A 279 -0.08 -3.54 0.47
N GLY A 280 -0.75 -2.39 0.60
CA GLY A 280 -0.56 -1.45 1.69
C GLY A 280 -1.31 -1.85 2.97
N PRO A 281 -0.94 -1.32 4.16
CA PRO A 281 -1.68 -1.50 5.41
C PRO A 281 -3.14 -1.04 5.36
N MET A 282 -4.01 -1.64 6.16
CA MET A 282 -5.42 -1.19 6.26
C MET A 282 -5.73 -0.54 7.59
N ASP A 283 -4.97 -0.86 8.63
CA ASP A 283 -5.07 -0.22 9.94
C ASP A 283 -3.91 0.79 10.07
N PRO A 284 -4.07 1.83 10.91
CA PRO A 284 -3.10 2.92 11.03
C PRO A 284 -1.66 2.44 11.23
N SER A 285 -0.76 2.92 10.38
CA SER A 285 0.66 2.60 10.36
C SER A 285 1.43 3.70 9.64
N THR A 286 2.76 3.72 9.76
CA THR A 286 3.61 4.70 9.04
C THR A 286 3.59 4.53 7.52
N ARG A 287 2.95 3.47 7.03
CA ARG A 287 2.76 3.14 5.61
C ARG A 287 1.29 3.19 5.17
N SER A 288 0.38 3.63 6.03
CA SER A 288 -1.07 3.60 5.76
C SER A 288 -1.56 4.72 4.83
N ALA A 289 -0.82 4.99 3.76
CA ALA A 289 -1.18 5.99 2.77
C ALA A 289 -0.49 5.73 1.42
N VAL A 290 -1.12 6.25 0.37
CA VAL A 290 -0.46 6.66 -0.87
C VAL A 290 -0.11 8.13 -0.75
N VAL A 291 1.10 8.54 -1.13
CA VAL A 291 1.51 9.95 -1.17
C VAL A 291 1.76 10.39 -2.61
N VAL A 292 1.34 11.60 -2.96
CA VAL A 292 1.51 12.16 -4.31
C VAL A 292 2.00 13.61 -4.25
N SER A 293 2.98 13.92 -5.10
CA SER A 293 3.48 15.28 -5.31
C SER A 293 2.69 15.98 -6.41
N TRP A 294 1.87 16.96 -6.07
CA TRP A 294 1.16 17.75 -7.10
C TRP A 294 2.12 18.62 -7.91
N LEU A 295 3.23 19.09 -7.30
CA LEU A 295 4.15 20.03 -7.93
C LEU A 295 4.98 19.37 -9.04
N VAL A 296 5.34 18.09 -8.88
CA VAL A 296 6.03 17.31 -9.93
C VAL A 296 5.10 17.10 -11.14
N HIS A 297 3.79 16.92 -10.91
CA HIS A 297 2.80 16.83 -11.98
C HIS A 297 2.57 18.18 -12.68
N ALA A 298 2.39 19.26 -11.93
CA ALA A 298 2.16 20.60 -12.47
C ALA A 298 3.40 21.20 -13.18
N GLY A 299 4.55 20.53 -13.12
CA GLY A 299 5.74 20.89 -13.87
C GLY A 299 6.36 22.23 -13.47
N ALA A 300 7.30 22.70 -14.31
CA ALA A 300 8.16 23.83 -13.96
C ALA A 300 7.46 25.20 -13.83
N ASN A 301 6.25 25.34 -14.38
CA ASN A 301 5.43 26.55 -14.25
C ASN A 301 4.50 26.50 -13.03
N GLY A 302 4.39 25.35 -12.35
CA GLY A 302 3.51 25.13 -11.21
C GLY A 302 2.03 25.28 -11.54
N ALA A 303 1.62 25.02 -12.78
CA ALA A 303 0.23 25.20 -13.21
C ALA A 303 -0.19 24.09 -14.17
N PHE A 304 -1.21 23.34 -13.77
CA PHE A 304 -1.76 22.22 -14.53
C PHE A 304 -2.27 22.62 -15.92
N ASN A 305 -1.96 21.77 -16.88
CA ASN A 305 -2.67 21.63 -18.15
C ASN A 305 -3.35 20.25 -18.25
N ASP A 306 -4.14 20.05 -19.32
CA ASP A 306 -4.92 18.81 -19.51
C ASP A 306 -4.06 17.53 -19.47
N ASP A 307 -2.83 17.55 -20.02
CA ASP A 307 -1.93 16.40 -20.00
C ASP A 307 -1.34 16.13 -18.61
N GLU A 308 -0.99 17.19 -17.86
CA GLU A 308 -0.46 17.10 -16.49
C GLU A 308 -1.53 16.62 -15.51
N THR A 309 -2.76 17.13 -15.63
CA THR A 309 -3.91 16.65 -14.85
C THR A 309 -4.24 15.20 -15.17
N ARG A 310 -4.23 14.83 -16.47
CA ARG A 310 -4.43 13.44 -16.87
C ARG A 310 -3.36 12.54 -16.27
N LEU A 311 -2.09 12.93 -16.37
CA LEU A 311 -0.96 12.18 -15.82
C LEU A 311 -1.13 11.98 -14.30
N MET A 312 -1.53 13.02 -13.56
CA MET A 312 -1.79 12.89 -12.12
C MET A 312 -2.93 11.92 -11.80
N GLY A 313 -4.00 11.89 -12.61
CA GLY A 313 -5.07 10.91 -12.44
C GLY A 313 -4.63 9.48 -12.76
N GLU A 314 -3.75 9.30 -13.75
CA GLU A 314 -3.10 8.01 -14.05
C GLU A 314 -2.20 7.57 -12.88
N THR A 315 -1.45 8.50 -12.28
CA THR A 315 -0.64 8.25 -11.07
C THR A 315 -1.51 7.87 -9.87
N PHE A 316 -2.64 8.54 -9.62
CA PHE A 316 -3.57 8.13 -8.54
C PHE A 316 -4.03 6.68 -8.74
N ALA A 317 -4.43 6.33 -9.95
CA ALA A 317 -4.87 4.99 -10.29
C ALA A 317 -3.74 3.95 -10.16
N HIS A 318 -2.52 4.31 -10.54
CA HIS A 318 -1.32 3.48 -10.45
C HIS A 318 -0.92 3.20 -9.00
N GLU A 319 -0.73 4.25 -8.20
CA GLU A 319 -0.24 4.10 -6.82
C GLU A 319 -1.29 3.47 -5.90
N ILE A 320 -2.57 3.78 -6.09
CA ILE A 320 -3.62 3.05 -5.36
C ILE A 320 -3.69 1.60 -5.86
N GLY A 321 -3.41 1.36 -7.15
CA GLY A 321 -3.24 0.02 -7.68
C GLY A 321 -2.16 -0.79 -6.98
N HIS A 322 -0.99 -0.18 -6.72
CA HIS A 322 0.07 -0.74 -5.87
C HIS A 322 -0.42 -1.01 -4.46
N TYR A 323 -1.09 -0.04 -3.84
CA TYR A 323 -1.66 -0.21 -2.51
C TYR A 323 -2.63 -1.39 -2.42
N MET A 324 -3.31 -1.68 -3.52
CA MET A 324 -4.21 -2.82 -3.70
C MET A 324 -3.51 -4.07 -4.25
N GLY A 325 -2.17 -4.15 -4.18
CA GLY A 325 -1.41 -5.37 -4.44
C GLY A 325 -0.91 -5.58 -5.87
N MET A 326 -1.23 -4.70 -6.82
CA MET A 326 -0.69 -4.82 -8.19
C MET A 326 0.80 -4.46 -8.22
N HIS A 327 1.58 -5.16 -9.04
CA HIS A 327 3.00 -4.86 -9.25
C HIS A 327 3.22 -4.20 -10.61
N HIS A 328 4.41 -3.62 -10.78
CA HIS A 328 4.86 -3.22 -12.10
C HIS A 328 5.01 -4.48 -12.99
N PRO A 329 4.50 -4.50 -14.23
CA PRO A 329 4.72 -5.59 -15.17
C PRO A 329 6.20 -5.85 -15.45
N VAL A 330 7.01 -4.80 -15.28
CA VAL A 330 8.47 -4.89 -15.31
C VAL A 330 9.05 -3.80 -14.42
N GLN A 331 10.02 -4.14 -13.59
CA GLN A 331 10.74 -3.17 -12.77
C GLN A 331 11.78 -2.39 -13.60
N PHE A 332 12.24 -1.24 -13.12
CA PHE A 332 13.26 -0.39 -13.78
C PHE A 332 14.57 -1.11 -14.19
N GLY A 333 14.86 -2.26 -13.58
CA GLY A 333 16.00 -3.12 -13.92
C GLY A 333 15.80 -4.01 -15.17
N TRP A 334 14.56 -4.12 -15.67
CA TRP A 334 14.16 -4.96 -16.81
C TRP A 334 14.51 -6.45 -16.64
N ASN A 335 14.50 -6.91 -15.38
CA ASN A 335 14.92 -8.26 -15.00
C ASN A 335 14.11 -8.83 -13.83
N TYR A 336 13.07 -8.11 -13.43
CA TYR A 336 12.03 -8.52 -12.50
C TYR A 336 10.68 -8.09 -13.11
N TRP A 337 9.69 -8.95 -13.03
CA TRP A 337 8.36 -8.81 -13.63
C TRP A 337 7.29 -9.05 -12.57
N ASP A 338 6.05 -8.68 -12.84
CA ASP A 338 4.96 -9.15 -12.01
C ASP A 338 4.77 -10.67 -12.17
N ALA A 339 4.05 -11.28 -11.23
CA ALA A 339 3.81 -12.72 -11.25
C ALA A 339 2.58 -13.11 -12.10
N LEU A 340 2.34 -12.39 -13.20
CA LEU A 340 1.19 -12.54 -14.10
C LEU A 340 1.60 -13.11 -15.46
N ASP A 341 0.76 -13.99 -16.03
CA ASP A 341 1.09 -14.66 -17.31
C ASP A 341 0.68 -13.85 -18.55
N ASP A 342 -0.13 -12.79 -18.38
CA ASP A 342 -0.69 -12.00 -19.50
C ASP A 342 -0.06 -10.60 -19.68
N THR A 343 0.98 -10.32 -18.91
CA THR A 343 1.87 -9.16 -19.06
C THR A 343 3.12 -9.57 -19.83
N ASP A 344 3.58 -8.71 -20.73
CA ASP A 344 4.74 -9.02 -21.57
C ASP A 344 6.06 -8.93 -20.78
N GLU A 345 6.79 -10.04 -20.67
CA GLU A 345 8.16 -10.03 -20.13
C GLU A 345 9.14 -9.41 -21.14
N CYS A 346 9.52 -8.16 -20.90
CA CYS A 346 10.49 -7.42 -21.70
C CYS A 346 11.81 -7.20 -20.93
N THR A 347 12.95 -7.11 -21.63
CA THR A 347 14.29 -7.06 -21.00
C THR A 347 15.10 -5.81 -21.36
N ALA A 348 14.45 -4.78 -21.92
CA ALA A 348 15.10 -3.53 -22.31
C ALA A 348 14.09 -2.40 -22.41
N SER A 349 14.46 -1.22 -21.90
CA SER A 349 13.63 -0.01 -21.87
C SER A 349 12.84 0.26 -23.17
N SER A 350 13.47 0.19 -24.35
CA SER A 350 12.76 0.47 -25.61
C SER A 350 11.74 -0.61 -26.00
N ALA A 351 12.00 -1.87 -25.66
CA ALA A 351 11.05 -2.96 -25.92
C ALA A 351 9.90 -2.91 -24.91
N CYS A 352 10.23 -2.62 -23.64
CA CYS A 352 9.26 -2.46 -22.57
C CYS A 352 8.32 -1.30 -22.83
N GLY A 353 8.83 -0.12 -23.17
CA GLY A 353 7.97 1.00 -23.50
C GLY A 353 7.08 0.77 -24.72
N GLN A 354 7.49 -0.06 -25.68
CA GLN A 354 6.63 -0.43 -26.82
C GLN A 354 5.54 -1.44 -26.47
N ALA A 355 5.82 -2.37 -25.55
CA ALA A 355 4.90 -3.44 -25.19
C ALA A 355 3.92 -3.03 -24.08
N LEU A 356 4.40 -2.22 -23.14
CA LEU A 356 3.74 -1.91 -21.87
C LEU A 356 3.51 -0.42 -21.65
N GLY A 357 3.90 0.44 -22.59
CA GLY A 357 3.85 1.89 -22.40
C GLY A 357 2.47 2.47 -22.09
N ASP A 358 1.40 1.78 -22.49
CA ASP A 358 0.00 2.13 -22.22
C ASP A 358 -0.61 1.35 -21.02
N ASN A 359 0.15 0.44 -20.42
CA ASN A 359 -0.26 -0.29 -19.22
C ASN A 359 -0.23 0.66 -18.02
N LEU A 360 -1.30 0.69 -17.24
CA LEU A 360 -1.45 1.55 -16.08
C LEU A 360 -0.33 1.33 -15.08
N MET A 361 0.12 0.08 -14.90
CA MET A 361 1.15 -0.30 -13.94
C MET A 361 2.57 -0.24 -14.52
N TYR A 362 2.79 0.32 -15.71
CA TYR A 362 4.16 0.50 -16.21
C TYR A 362 4.88 1.58 -15.37
N PRO A 363 6.10 1.34 -14.87
CA PRO A 363 6.75 2.15 -13.82
C PRO A 363 7.18 3.56 -14.25
N SER A 364 6.88 3.97 -15.49
CA SER A 364 7.40 5.23 -16.03
C SER A 364 6.48 5.79 -17.08
N SER A 365 6.15 7.07 -16.98
CA SER A 365 5.47 7.80 -18.05
C SER A 365 6.41 7.95 -19.25
N ILE A 366 5.91 7.66 -20.45
CA ILE A 366 6.70 7.79 -21.68
C ILE A 366 6.39 9.15 -22.30
N CYS A 367 7.21 10.14 -21.96
CA CYS A 367 7.01 11.52 -22.41
C CYS A 367 7.94 11.90 -23.56
N ASP A 368 7.40 12.65 -24.51
CA ASP A 368 8.17 13.24 -25.60
C ASP A 368 8.79 14.60 -25.20
N PRO A 369 9.70 15.17 -26.02
CA PRO A 369 10.32 16.46 -25.71
C PRO A 369 9.37 17.66 -25.68
N SER A 370 8.11 17.50 -26.13
CA SER A 370 7.08 18.53 -26.04
C SER A 370 6.35 18.52 -24.69
N GLY A 371 6.62 17.51 -23.85
CA GLY A 371 5.97 17.31 -22.56
C GLY A 371 4.72 16.44 -22.64
N TYR A 372 4.36 15.94 -23.83
CA TYR A 372 3.25 15.00 -23.98
C TYR A 372 3.68 13.61 -23.51
N CYS A 373 2.96 13.05 -22.54
CA CYS A 373 3.17 11.70 -22.04
C CYS A 373 2.15 10.73 -22.66
N GLU A 374 2.62 9.56 -23.10
CA GLU A 374 1.75 8.46 -23.55
C GLU A 374 0.74 8.09 -22.44
N PRO A 375 -0.57 8.05 -22.73
CA PRO A 375 -1.56 7.69 -21.73
C PRO A 375 -1.42 6.28 -21.19
N GLN A 376 -1.42 6.15 -19.87
CA GLN A 376 -1.33 4.89 -19.14
C GLN A 376 -2.64 4.60 -18.43
N PHE A 377 -3.45 3.71 -18.99
CA PHE A 377 -4.81 3.46 -18.48
C PHE A 377 -5.27 2.01 -18.63
N ARG A 378 -4.47 1.15 -19.25
CA ARG A 378 -4.89 -0.22 -19.54
C ARG A 378 -4.40 -1.16 -18.47
N LEU A 379 -5.29 -2.04 -18.02
CA LEU A 379 -4.94 -3.19 -17.22
C LEU A 379 -5.17 -4.46 -18.05
N THR A 380 -4.36 -5.49 -17.83
CA THR A 380 -4.61 -6.82 -18.38
C THR A 380 -5.73 -7.51 -17.61
N PRO A 381 -6.38 -8.55 -18.16
CA PRO A 381 -7.36 -9.33 -17.42
C PRO A 381 -6.87 -9.84 -16.07
N GLN A 382 -5.62 -10.30 -15.94
CA GLN A 382 -5.10 -10.75 -14.65
C GLN A 382 -4.83 -9.60 -13.67
N GLN A 383 -4.35 -8.44 -14.13
CA GLN A 383 -4.22 -7.26 -13.26
C GLN A 383 -5.58 -6.80 -12.73
N VAL A 384 -6.62 -6.81 -13.58
CA VAL A 384 -8.00 -6.54 -13.12
C VAL A 384 -8.43 -7.57 -12.08
N ALA A 385 -8.14 -8.85 -12.28
CA ALA A 385 -8.47 -9.90 -11.30
C ALA A 385 -7.76 -9.68 -9.95
N GLU A 386 -6.47 -9.30 -9.94
CA GLU A 386 -5.74 -8.94 -8.71
C GLU A 386 -6.40 -7.74 -8.02
N LEU A 387 -6.73 -6.69 -8.77
CA LEU A 387 -7.40 -5.50 -8.25
C LEU A 387 -8.72 -5.83 -7.55
N HIS A 388 -9.58 -6.64 -8.19
CA HIS A 388 -10.88 -7.05 -7.61
C HIS A 388 -10.75 -7.95 -6.37
N ARG A 389 -9.68 -8.75 -6.28
CA ARG A 389 -9.41 -9.59 -5.10
C ARG A 389 -9.04 -8.76 -3.87
N ASN A 390 -8.40 -7.61 -4.09
CA ASN A 390 -8.01 -6.66 -3.04
C ASN A 390 -9.05 -5.58 -2.77
N ALA A 391 -9.88 -5.24 -3.76
CA ALA A 391 -10.92 -4.21 -3.63
C ALA A 391 -11.92 -4.49 -2.52
N ALA A 392 -12.26 -5.75 -2.28
CA ALA A 392 -13.11 -6.11 -1.17
C ALA A 392 -12.34 -6.56 0.07
N ALA A 393 -11.15 -6.00 0.29
CA ALA A 393 -10.58 -5.83 1.63
C ALA A 393 -10.76 -4.37 2.15
N LEU A 394 -11.34 -3.48 1.35
CA LEU A 394 -11.48 -2.04 1.61
C LEU A 394 -12.91 -1.59 1.82
#